data_AF-A0A5B0E1G7-F1
#
_entry.id   AF-A0A5B0E1G7-F1
#
_cell.length_a   1.000
_cell.length_b   1.000
_cell.length_c   1.000
_cell.angle_alpha   90.00
_cell.angle_beta   90.00
_cell.angle_gamma   90.00
#
_symmetry.space_group_name_H-M   'P 1'
#
loop_
_entity.id
_entity.type
_entity.pdbx_description
1 polymer ?
#
loop_
_entity_poly.entity_id
_entity_poly.type
_entity_poly.pdbx_seq_one_letter_code
_entity_poly.pdbx_strand_id
1 'polypeptide(L)' 'MIDLLITARKKAGMTQVELGRRISQRQTFVSKFETGERRLDFAEFILICEAIGVDPVTLIPAKGQLHKDD' A
#
# COMPACT_ATOMS: atom_id res chain seq x y z
N MET A 1 -0.48 -4.04 6.72
CA MET A 1 -0.75 -3.89 5.27
C MET A 1 -0.19 -2.58 4.74
N ILE A 2 -0.50 -1.43 5.37
CA ILE A 2 0.09 -0.13 5.00
C ILE A 2 1.63 -0.15 5.11
N ASP A 3 2.20 -0.73 6.17
CA ASP A 3 3.66 -0.87 6.31
C ASP A 3 4.31 -1.66 5.16
N LEU A 4 3.57 -2.63 4.61
CA LEU A 4 4.04 -3.42 3.47
C LEU A 4 4.05 -2.58 2.19
N LEU A 5 3.03 -1.74 1.98
CA LEU A 5 3.01 -0.76 0.88
C LEU A 5 4.14 0.27 1.00
N ILE A 6 4.38 0.81 2.21
CA ILE A 6 5.48 1.74 2.48
C ILE A 6 6.82 1.08 2.15
N THR A 7 7.01 -0.15 2.60
CA THR A 7 8.23 -0.93 2.35
C THR A 7 8.41 -1.20 0.86
N ALA A 8 7.36 -1.63 0.16
CA ALA A 8 7.38 -1.87 -1.28
C ALA A 8 7.73 -0.60 -2.06
N ARG A 9 7.08 0.54 -1.74
CA ARG A 9 7.39 1.83 -2.35
C ARG A 9 8.85 2.22 -2.17
N LYS A 10 9.37 2.10 -0.94
CA LYS A 10 10.77 2.40 -0.63
C LYS A 10 11.75 1.48 -1.38
N LYS A 11 11.45 0.18 -1.46
CA LYS A 11 12.24 -0.78 -2.25
C LYS A 11 12.24 -0.47 -3.75
N ALA A 12 11.14 0.06 -4.26
CA ALA A 12 11.04 0.56 -5.64
C ALA A 12 11.76 1.90 -5.86
N GLY A 13 12.42 2.48 -4.83
CA GLY A 13 13.12 3.76 -4.92
C GLY A 13 12.20 4.96 -5.13
N MET A 14 10.89 4.80 -4.89
CA MET A 14 9.89 5.79 -5.25
C MET A 14 9.58 6.73 -4.08
N THR A 15 9.55 8.03 -4.34
CA THR A 15 9.10 9.05 -3.38
C THR A 15 7.57 9.06 -3.26
N GLN A 16 7.04 9.65 -2.18
CA GLN A 16 5.58 9.85 -2.06
C GLN A 16 5.02 10.78 -3.15
N VAL A 17 5.83 11.73 -3.65
CA VAL A 17 5.45 12.62 -4.75
C VAL A 17 5.29 11.85 -6.05
N GLU A 18 6.24 10.96 -6.36
CA GLU A 18 6.18 10.13 -7.56
C GLU A 18 5.03 9.13 -7.52
N LEU A 19 4.79 8.49 -6.36
CA LEU A 19 3.63 7.63 -6.20
C LEU A 19 2.33 8.40 -6.42
N GLY A 20 2.20 9.58 -5.79
CA GLY A 20 1.05 10.45 -5.98
C GLY A 20 0.81 10.75 -7.47
N ARG A 21 1.86 11.16 -8.19
CA ARG A 21 1.77 11.42 -9.65
C ARG A 21 1.29 10.18 -10.42
N ARG A 22 1.80 8.98 -10.12
CA ARG A 22 1.40 7.74 -10.81
C ARG A 22 -0.08 7.40 -10.62
N ILE A 23 -0.63 7.68 -9.45
CA ILE A 23 -2.05 7.40 -9.14
C ILE A 23 -2.95 8.63 -9.34
N SER A 24 -2.46 9.68 -10.01
CA SER A 24 -3.18 10.95 -10.20
C SER A 24 -3.67 11.61 -8.90
N GLN A 25 -2.89 11.49 -7.83
CA GLN A 25 -3.14 12.08 -6.52
C GLN A 25 -2.01 13.03 -6.09
N ARG A 26 -2.31 13.84 -5.06
CA ARG A 26 -1.29 14.68 -4.42
C ARG A 26 -0.40 13.83 -3.51
N GLN A 27 0.84 14.27 -3.28
CA GLN A 27 1.71 13.64 -2.27
C GLN A 27 1.04 13.57 -0.88
N THR A 28 0.20 14.55 -0.53
CA THR A 28 -0.53 14.56 0.75
C THR A 28 -1.54 13.43 0.90
N PHE A 29 -2.11 12.93 -0.21
CA PHE A 29 -2.91 11.71 -0.19
C PHE A 29 -2.05 10.52 0.26
N VAL A 30 -0.84 10.41 -0.32
CA VAL A 30 0.12 9.36 0.02
C VAL A 30 0.55 9.45 1.48
N SER A 31 0.96 10.64 1.92
CA SER A 31 1.35 10.88 3.31
C SER A 31 0.24 10.48 4.29
N LYS A 32 -1.01 10.88 4.04
CA LYS A 32 -2.13 10.61 4.95
C LYS A 32 -2.44 9.13 5.08
N PHE A 33 -2.35 8.35 4.01
CA PHE A 33 -2.57 6.91 4.15
C PHE A 33 -1.37 6.22 4.81
N GLU A 34 -0.14 6.67 4.53
CA GLU A 34 1.07 6.10 5.15
C GLU A 34 1.14 6.39 6.66
N THR A 35 0.57 7.52 7.13
CA THR A 35 0.48 7.85 8.56
C THR A 35 -0.79 7.31 9.24
N GLY A 36 -1.70 6.70 8.49
CA GLY A 36 -2.98 6.18 9.01
C GLY A 36 -4.05 7.25 9.27
N GLU A 37 -3.80 8.51 8.92
CA GLU A 37 -4.78 9.60 8.97
C GLU A 37 -5.92 9.42 7.94
N ARG A 38 -5.67 8.63 6.88
CA ARG A 38 -6.66 8.26 5.88
C ARG A 38 -6.65 6.75 5.67
N ARG A 39 -7.84 6.15 5.68
CA ARG A 39 -8.02 4.75 5.29
C ARG A 39 -7.94 4.61 3.78
N LEU A 40 -7.28 3.56 3.30
CA LEU A 40 -7.39 3.10 1.91
C LEU A 40 -8.54 2.12 1.80
N ASP A 41 -9.33 2.25 0.74
CA ASP A 41 -10.20 1.16 0.32
C ASP A 41 -9.42 0.11 -0.49
N PHE A 42 -10.10 -0.99 -0.82
CA PHE A 42 -9.47 -2.09 -1.53
C PHE A 42 -9.08 -1.74 -2.98
N ALA A 43 -9.87 -0.93 -3.68
CA ALA A 43 -9.56 -0.52 -5.04
C ALA A 43 -8.32 0.40 -5.06
N GLU A 44 -8.21 1.31 -4.10
CA GLU A 44 -7.03 2.14 -3.90
C GLU A 44 -5.80 1.31 -3.56
N PHE A 45 -5.95 0.27 -2.74
CA PHE A 45 -4.86 -0.67 -2.46
C PHE A 45 -4.32 -1.34 -3.73
N ILE A 46 -5.19 -1.87 -4.59
CA ILE A 46 -4.79 -2.49 -5.86
C ILE A 46 -4.08 -1.46 -6.75
N LEU A 47 -4.68 -0.28 -6.94
CA LEU A 47 -4.10 0.80 -7.74
C LEU A 47 -2.69 1.19 -7.27
N ILE A 48 -2.49 1.28 -5.95
CA ILE A 48 -1.18 1.61 -5.37
C ILE A 48 -0.18 0.49 -5.60
N CYS A 49 -0.58 -0.78 -5.46
CA CYS A 49 0.29 -1.93 -5.74
C CYS A 49 0.76 -1.92 -7.21
N GLU A 50 -0.16 -1.73 -8.15
CA GLU A 50 0.15 -1.62 -9.58
C GLU A 50 1.09 -0.45 -9.87
N ALA A 51 0.83 0.72 -9.27
CA ALA A 51 1.67 1.91 -9.44
C ALA A 51 3.10 1.71 -8.91
N ILE A 52 3.27 0.92 -7.84
CA ILE A 52 4.57 0.56 -7.27
C ILE A 52 5.26 -0.55 -8.07
N GLY A 53 4.49 -1.37 -8.81
CA GLY A 53 4.99 -2.52 -9.57
C GLY A 53 5.09 -3.80 -8.73
N VAL A 54 4.18 -3.99 -7.79
CA VAL A 54 4.12 -5.16 -6.91
C VAL A 54 2.77 -5.86 -7.06
N ASP A 55 2.77 -7.19 -6.98
CA ASP A 55 1.55 -7.98 -7.03
C ASP A 55 0.77 -7.83 -5.70
N PRO A 56 -0.47 -7.31 -5.72
CA PRO A 56 -1.29 -7.17 -4.51
C PRO A 56 -1.48 -8.47 -3.74
N VAL A 57 -1.55 -9.62 -4.42
CA VAL A 57 -1.74 -10.94 -3.79
C VAL A 57 -0.52 -11.30 -2.94
N THR A 58 0.68 -10.94 -3.37
CA THR A 58 1.93 -11.18 -2.61
C THR A 58 2.05 -10.31 -1.37
N LEU A 59 1.36 -9.16 -1.34
CA LEU A 59 1.33 -8.22 -0.24
C LEU A 59 0.26 -8.55 0.81
N ILE A 60 -0.74 -9.34 0.45
CA ILE A 60 -1.70 -9.89 1.41
C ILE A 60 -1.00 -11.06 2.09
N PRO A 61 -0.61 -10.94 3.37
CA PRO A 61 -0.08 -12.09 4.07
C PRO A 61 -1.16 -13.17 4.06
N ALA A 62 -0.79 -14.40 3.73
CA ALA A 62 -1.65 -15.57 3.85
C ALA A 62 -1.96 -15.84 5.33
N LYS A 63 -2.74 -14.98 5.97
CA LYS A 63 -3.38 -15.25 7.26
C LYS A 63 -4.81 -15.68 7.01
N GLY A 64 -4.94 -16.83 6.35
CA GLY A 64 -6.01 -17.79 6.62
C GLY A 64 -5.63 -18.68 7.82
N GLN A 65 -5.33 -18.06 8.95
CA GLN A 65 -5.36 -18.73 10.26
C GLN A 65 -6.18 -17.83 11.18
N LEU A 66 -7.50 -17.92 10.98
CA LEU A 66 -8.42 -17.81 12.10
C LEU A 66 -8.02 -18.90 13.10
N HIS A 67 -8.00 -18.54 14.38
CA HIS A 67 -7.61 -19.38 15.51
C HIS A 67 -8.08 -20.84 15.35
N LYS A 68 -7.16 -21.78 15.59
CA LYS A 68 -7.49 -23.02 16.28
C LYS A 68 -6.58 -23.09 17.50
N ASP A 69 -7.21 -22.86 18.65
CA ASP A 69 -6.98 -23.42 19.98
C ASP A 69 -5.53 -23.76 20.39
N ASP A 70 -5.05 -23.06 21.42
CA ASP A 70 -4.55 -23.64 22.68
C ASP A 70 -4.54 -22.55 23.78
#